data_AF-A0AAV2J3Q1-F1
#
_entry.id   AF-A0AAV2J3Q1-F1
#
_cell.length_a   1.000
_cell.length_b   1.000
_cell.length_c   1.000
_cell.angle_alpha   90.00
_cell.angle_beta   90.00
_cell.angle_gamma   90.00
#
_symmetry.space_group_name_H-M   'P 1'
#
loop_
_entity.id
_entity.type
_entity.pdbx_description
1 polymer ?
#
loop_
_entity_poly.entity_id
_entity_poly.type
_entity_poly.pdbx_seq_one_letter_code
_entity_poly.pdbx_strand_id
1 'polypeptide(L)'
;MDIVMDEDYGFSGNSSPGSGPLGQSRHGLNHSDPMDMFVGMELLLYYRPLFLPLYSLLVVVAGVGNSFLLACILTDKKLHNATNFFIGNLAAGDLLMCLSCVPLTASYAFDSRGWAFGRALCHLVPLLQCATVFASVLSLTAIAVDRYVVVAHPVRKRISACGCGAVTLGIWLLSLVLAAPPSFYTRYLDWRPNGIDLVVCEEFWPKSGSLRLLYSCFILVASYMIPLLSVSVSYCAITLSLKRYTMPGEPSHSQKIWCRRRKRTFSLLVASVLAFALCWLPLQVLNLLLDLDPDFQIIGKRYINILQVCCHLVAMSSACYNPFIYASLHSKVRSHLRGYLCPCDHRHAHTTETGSTRD
;
A
#
# COMPACT_ATOMS: atom_id res chain seq x y z
N MET A 1 3.43 13.62 8.23
CA MET A 1 3.83 15.02 8.36
C MET A 1 2.93 15.42 9.48
N ASP A 2 3.47 15.47 10.70
CA ASP A 2 2.78 16.02 11.86
C ASP A 2 3.61 17.27 12.13
N ILE A 3 3.17 18.41 11.60
CA ILE A 3 3.79 19.70 11.92
C ILE A 3 3.25 20.07 13.31
N VAL A 4 4.00 19.70 14.35
CA VAL A 4 3.73 20.16 15.71
C VAL A 4 4.00 21.66 15.76
N MET A 5 2.96 22.48 15.60
CA MET A 5 2.98 23.88 16.00
C MET A 5 2.22 24.02 17.31
N ASP A 6 2.93 24.44 18.36
CA ASP A 6 2.35 24.90 19.62
C ASP A 6 1.39 26.06 19.33
N GLU A 7 0.11 25.88 19.66
CA GLU A 7 -0.87 26.97 19.78
C GLU A 7 -0.54 27.77 21.05
N ASP A 8 0.19 28.89 20.92
CA ASP A 8 0.05 30.03 21.84
C ASP A 8 0.74 31.29 21.28
N TYR A 9 -0.02 32.14 20.59
CA TYR A 9 0.33 33.55 20.37
C TYR A 9 -0.87 34.43 20.74
N GLY A 10 -1.08 34.59 22.04
CA GLY A 10 -1.88 35.67 22.61
C GLY A 10 -1.00 36.91 22.81
N PHE A 11 -1.14 37.91 21.94
CA PHE A 11 -0.48 39.20 22.10
C PHE A 11 -1.18 40.01 23.20
N SER A 12 -0.47 40.35 24.28
CA SER A 12 -0.88 41.40 25.22
C SER A 12 0.34 42.18 25.66
N GLY A 13 0.44 43.41 25.17
CA GLY A 13 1.47 44.36 25.58
C GLY A 13 1.16 44.98 26.94
N ASN A 14 2.20 45.22 27.74
CA ASN A 14 2.35 46.50 28.43
C ASN A 14 3.78 46.72 28.95
N SER A 15 4.14 47.99 28.95
CA SER A 15 5.42 48.65 29.24
C SER A 15 5.76 48.82 30.73
N SER A 16 7.04 48.64 31.13
CA SER A 16 7.93 49.62 31.83
C SER A 16 9.08 48.95 32.62
N PRO A 17 10.22 49.63 32.87
CA PRO A 17 11.49 49.00 33.29
C PRO A 17 11.82 49.17 34.79
N GLY A 18 12.49 48.18 35.39
CA GLY A 18 12.99 48.23 36.76
C GLY A 18 14.23 47.35 36.97
N SER A 19 15.30 47.97 37.44
CA SER A 19 16.67 47.48 37.66
C SER A 19 16.87 46.66 38.95
N GLY A 20 17.74 45.63 38.91
CA GLY A 20 18.38 45.05 40.11
C GLY A 20 18.67 43.53 40.00
N PRO A 21 19.93 43.06 40.17
CA PRO A 21 20.32 41.66 39.95
C PRO A 21 20.47 40.87 41.26
N LEU A 22 20.19 39.56 41.23
CA LEU A 22 21.02 38.45 41.79
C LEU A 22 20.22 37.14 41.91
N GLY A 23 20.66 36.15 41.12
CA GLY A 23 20.80 34.74 41.51
C GLY A 23 19.56 33.99 41.99
N GLN A 24 18.90 33.28 41.08
CA GLN A 24 18.20 32.05 41.46
C GLN A 24 18.25 31.02 40.33
N SER A 25 18.85 29.85 40.62
CA SER A 25 18.82 28.65 39.79
C SER A 25 17.42 28.37 39.28
N ARG A 26 17.28 28.24 37.96
CA ARG A 26 16.16 27.53 37.34
C ARG A 26 16.71 26.57 36.30
N HIS A 27 16.49 25.29 36.56
CA HIS A 27 16.42 24.25 35.54
C HIS A 27 15.63 24.80 34.35
N GLY A 28 16.33 25.03 33.24
CA GLY A 28 15.73 25.49 31.99
C GLY A 28 14.94 24.34 31.38
N LEU A 29 13.62 24.54 31.33
CA LEU A 29 12.70 23.77 30.50
C LEU A 29 13.22 23.78 29.05
N ASN A 30 13.28 22.60 28.44
CA ASN A 30 13.51 22.44 27.00
C ASN A 30 12.34 23.09 26.25
N HIS A 31 12.51 24.36 25.92
CA HIS A 31 11.69 25.02 24.91
C HIS A 31 12.13 24.45 23.55
N SER A 32 11.20 23.83 22.83
CA SER A 32 11.41 23.41 21.45
C SER A 32 11.73 24.66 20.59
N ASP A 33 12.96 24.81 20.11
CA ASP A 33 13.31 25.91 19.22
C ASP A 33 12.63 25.73 17.84
N PRO A 34 11.97 26.76 17.27
CA PRO A 34 11.34 26.72 15.94
C PRO A 34 12.31 26.35 14.79
N MET A 35 13.62 26.50 15.03
CA MET A 35 14.68 26.16 14.08
C MET A 35 14.74 24.66 13.77
N ASP A 36 14.41 23.78 14.72
CA ASP A 36 14.56 22.32 14.50
C ASP A 36 13.52 21.74 13.54
N MET A 37 12.32 22.34 13.48
CA MET A 37 11.27 21.95 12.54
C MET A 37 11.62 22.35 11.09
N PHE A 38 12.33 23.48 10.92
CA PHE A 38 12.81 23.95 9.63
C PHE A 38 13.90 23.02 9.05
N VAL A 39 14.81 22.52 9.90
CA VAL A 39 15.94 21.66 9.49
C VAL A 39 15.47 20.32 8.88
N GLY A 40 14.38 19.74 9.38
CA GLY A 40 13.83 18.49 8.84
C GLY A 40 13.23 18.63 7.43
N MET A 41 12.60 19.77 7.13
CA MET A 41 12.09 20.09 5.79
C MET A 41 13.22 20.38 4.81
N GLU A 42 14.25 21.13 5.22
CA GLU A 42 15.41 21.40 4.37
C GLU A 42 16.15 20.12 3.95
N LEU A 43 16.32 19.18 4.89
CA LEU A 43 16.97 17.91 4.59
C LEU A 43 16.13 17.08 3.59
N LEU A 44 14.80 17.06 3.72
CA LEU A 44 13.93 16.38 2.77
C LEU A 44 14.02 17.02 1.37
N LEU A 45 14.02 18.35 1.30
CA LEU A 45 14.15 19.10 0.05
C LEU A 45 15.53 18.91 -0.60
N TYR A 46 16.59 18.75 0.19
CA TYR A 46 17.92 18.40 -0.31
C TYR A 46 17.93 17.06 -1.05
N TYR A 47 17.18 16.06 -0.57
CA TYR A 47 17.04 14.75 -1.23
C TYR A 47 15.90 14.67 -2.26
N ARG A 48 15.21 15.78 -2.54
CA ARG A 48 14.20 15.86 -3.61
C ARG A 48 14.63 15.28 -4.97
N PRO A 49 15.84 15.54 -5.51
CA PRO A 49 16.26 14.98 -6.80
C PRO A 49 16.45 13.45 -6.78
N LEU A 50 16.53 12.83 -5.60
CA LEU A 50 16.56 11.37 -5.45
C LEU A 50 15.15 10.77 -5.36
N PHE A 51 14.28 11.35 -4.53
CA PHE A 51 12.96 10.79 -4.27
C PHE A 51 11.98 10.99 -5.42
N LEU A 52 11.99 12.13 -6.12
CA LEU A 52 11.06 12.39 -7.21
C LEU A 52 11.19 11.38 -8.38
N PRO A 53 12.40 11.03 -8.86
CA PRO A 53 12.57 9.95 -9.82
C PRO A 53 12.09 8.59 -9.31
N LEU A 54 12.28 8.28 -8.02
CA LEU A 54 11.83 7.02 -7.43
C LEU A 54 10.30 6.91 -7.39
N TYR A 55 9.61 7.97 -6.97
CA TYR A 55 8.14 8.04 -7.05
C TYR A 55 7.65 7.95 -8.49
N SER A 56 8.32 8.63 -9.43
CA SER A 56 7.98 8.58 -10.84
C SER A 56 8.14 7.15 -11.41
N LEU A 57 9.25 6.49 -11.10
CA LEU A 57 9.50 5.11 -11.48
C LEU A 57 8.43 4.17 -10.90
N LEU A 58 8.06 4.36 -9.62
CA LEU A 58 7.00 3.60 -8.97
C LEU A 58 5.67 3.74 -9.72
N VAL A 59 5.25 4.97 -10.01
CA VAL A 59 3.99 5.26 -10.74
C VAL A 59 4.03 4.62 -12.13
N VAL A 60 5.16 4.70 -12.84
CA VAL A 60 5.29 4.08 -14.17
C VAL A 60 5.22 2.56 -14.08
N VAL A 61 5.97 1.93 -13.18
CA VAL A 61 6.02 0.47 -13.04
C VAL A 61 4.67 -0.09 -12.58
N ALA A 62 4.09 0.49 -11.52
CA ALA A 62 2.79 0.09 -11.00
C ALA A 62 1.68 0.38 -12.03
N GLY A 63 1.70 1.55 -12.66
CA GLY A 63 0.72 1.97 -13.65
C GLY A 63 0.70 1.07 -14.88
N VAL A 64 1.87 0.85 -15.50
CA VAL A 64 1.99 -0.02 -16.68
C VAL A 64 1.68 -1.47 -16.32
N GLY A 65 2.23 -1.98 -15.21
CA GLY A 65 2.06 -3.36 -14.78
C GLY A 65 0.60 -3.70 -14.47
N ASN A 66 -0.08 -2.89 -13.67
CA ASN A 66 -1.47 -3.14 -13.28
C ASN A 66 -2.43 -2.89 -14.46
N SER A 67 -2.15 -1.91 -15.33
CA SER A 67 -2.93 -1.71 -16.57
C SER A 67 -2.82 -2.92 -17.50
N PHE A 68 -1.61 -3.45 -17.69
CA PHE A 68 -1.40 -4.64 -18.50
C PHE A 68 -2.09 -5.87 -17.92
N LEU A 69 -1.98 -6.09 -16.60
CA LEU A 69 -2.67 -7.17 -15.90
C LEU A 69 -4.19 -7.09 -16.08
N LEU A 70 -4.76 -5.89 -15.88
CA LEU A 70 -6.19 -5.64 -16.04
C LEU A 70 -6.63 -5.86 -17.49
N ALA A 71 -5.88 -5.36 -18.47
CA ALA A 71 -6.15 -5.58 -19.89
C ALA A 71 -6.14 -7.07 -20.26
N CYS A 72 -5.18 -7.86 -19.75
CA CYS A 72 -5.15 -9.30 -19.97
C CYS A 72 -6.40 -10.00 -19.43
N ILE A 73 -6.85 -9.62 -18.23
CA ILE A 73 -8.03 -10.21 -17.59
C ILE A 73 -9.30 -9.88 -18.38
N LEU A 74 -9.43 -8.64 -18.87
CA LEU A 74 -10.62 -8.18 -19.60
C LEU A 74 -10.70 -8.76 -21.03
N THR A 75 -9.57 -9.05 -21.66
CA THR A 75 -9.51 -9.51 -23.06
C THR A 75 -9.61 -11.02 -23.19
N ASP A 76 -8.95 -11.79 -22.31
CA ASP A 76 -8.95 -13.25 -22.40
C ASP A 76 -10.12 -13.85 -21.61
N LYS A 77 -11.18 -14.24 -22.33
CA LYS A 77 -12.35 -14.92 -21.75
C LYS A 77 -11.99 -16.17 -20.93
N LYS A 78 -10.84 -16.82 -21.19
CA LYS A 78 -10.37 -17.98 -20.39
C LYS A 78 -9.95 -17.58 -18.98
N LEU A 79 -9.68 -16.30 -18.76
CA LEU A 79 -9.35 -15.72 -17.46
C LEU A 79 -10.58 -15.27 -16.67
N HIS A 80 -11.78 -15.29 -17.24
CA HIS A 80 -13.00 -14.87 -16.53
C HIS A 80 -13.46 -15.91 -15.50
N ASN A 81 -12.82 -15.87 -14.33
CA ASN A 81 -13.19 -16.64 -13.14
C ASN A 81 -13.13 -15.74 -11.90
N ALA A 82 -13.72 -16.21 -10.80
CA ALA A 82 -13.84 -15.44 -9.56
C ALA A 82 -12.49 -14.93 -9.02
N THR A 83 -11.47 -15.79 -8.99
CA THR A 83 -10.14 -15.37 -8.55
C THR A 83 -9.59 -14.22 -9.38
N ASN A 84 -9.64 -14.34 -10.70
CA ASN A 84 -9.10 -13.33 -11.60
C ASN A 84 -9.93 -12.05 -11.58
N PHE A 85 -11.23 -12.14 -11.27
CA PHE A 85 -12.05 -10.96 -11.01
C PHE A 85 -11.53 -10.17 -9.80
N PHE A 86 -11.22 -10.84 -8.68
CA PHE A 86 -10.64 -10.18 -7.50
C PHE A 86 -9.20 -9.70 -7.74
N ILE A 87 -8.40 -10.40 -8.55
CA ILE A 87 -7.09 -9.91 -9.00
C ILE A 87 -7.26 -8.63 -9.84
N GLY A 88 -8.28 -8.57 -10.70
CA GLY A 88 -8.64 -7.37 -11.45
C GLY A 88 -9.08 -6.22 -10.53
N ASN A 89 -9.86 -6.50 -9.48
CA ASN A 89 -10.21 -5.49 -8.47
C ASN A 89 -8.97 -4.95 -7.74
N LEU A 90 -8.04 -5.83 -7.39
CA LEU A 90 -6.76 -5.43 -6.79
C LEU A 90 -5.96 -4.52 -7.73
N ALA A 91 -5.83 -4.91 -9.00
CA ALA A 91 -5.14 -4.09 -10.01
C ALA A 91 -5.81 -2.73 -10.21
N ALA A 92 -7.14 -2.65 -10.22
CA ALA A 92 -7.87 -1.39 -10.31
C ALA A 92 -7.67 -0.50 -9.07
N GLY A 93 -7.64 -1.09 -7.87
CA GLY A 93 -7.34 -0.38 -6.62
C GLY A 93 -5.90 0.16 -6.59
N ASP A 94 -4.94 -0.65 -7.03
CA ASP A 94 -3.53 -0.24 -7.15
C ASP A 94 -3.35 0.89 -8.18
N LEU A 95 -4.08 0.85 -9.30
CA LEU A 95 -4.10 1.95 -10.28
C LEU A 95 -4.68 3.23 -9.72
N LEU A 96 -5.79 3.14 -8.97
CA LEU A 96 -6.37 4.29 -8.29
C LEU A 96 -5.34 4.89 -7.33
N MET A 97 -4.75 4.08 -6.45
CA MET A 97 -3.74 4.54 -5.49
C MET A 97 -2.52 5.18 -6.19
N CYS A 98 -1.95 4.52 -7.21
CA CYS A 98 -0.70 4.96 -7.82
C CYS A 98 -0.85 6.14 -8.79
N LEU A 99 -1.99 6.27 -9.49
CA LEU A 99 -2.20 7.35 -10.45
C LEU A 99 -2.78 8.61 -9.80
N SER A 100 -3.51 8.50 -8.69
CA SER A 100 -4.06 9.66 -7.98
C SER A 100 -3.35 9.97 -6.67
N CYS A 101 -3.29 9.03 -5.73
CA CYS A 101 -2.83 9.35 -4.37
C CYS A 101 -1.32 9.60 -4.33
N VAL A 102 -0.52 8.74 -4.97
CA VAL A 102 0.95 8.84 -4.93
C VAL A 102 1.48 10.19 -5.46
N PRO A 103 1.07 10.68 -6.66
CA PRO A 103 1.55 11.97 -7.16
C PRO A 103 1.11 13.15 -6.29
N LEU A 104 -0.12 13.12 -5.76
CA LEU A 104 -0.64 14.19 -4.90
C LEU A 104 0.10 14.25 -3.56
N THR A 105 0.34 13.09 -2.93
CA THR A 105 1.09 13.00 -1.69
C THR A 105 2.57 13.36 -1.89
N ALA A 106 3.18 12.95 -3.01
CA ALA A 106 4.55 13.35 -3.35
C ALA A 106 4.65 14.86 -3.60
N SER A 107 3.69 15.46 -4.30
CA SER A 107 3.63 16.91 -4.50
C SER A 107 3.48 17.65 -3.17
N TYR A 108 2.66 17.15 -2.25
CA TYR A 108 2.52 17.73 -0.91
C TYR A 108 3.84 17.65 -0.11
N ALA A 109 4.52 16.51 -0.16
CA ALA A 109 5.76 16.30 0.59
C ALA A 109 6.96 17.15 0.10
N PHE A 110 6.98 17.53 -1.18
CA PHE A 110 8.11 18.25 -1.80
C PHE A 110 7.80 19.70 -2.21
N ASP A 111 6.60 20.22 -1.94
CA ASP A 111 6.27 21.64 -2.11
C ASP A 111 6.43 22.35 -0.77
N SER A 112 7.27 23.39 -0.73
CA SER A 112 7.50 24.20 0.47
C SER A 112 6.26 24.97 0.91
N ARG A 113 5.29 25.19 0.01
CA ARG A 113 4.00 25.83 0.31
C ARG A 113 2.94 24.85 0.82
N GLY A 114 3.27 23.56 0.87
CA GLY A 114 2.38 22.51 1.33
C GLY A 114 1.28 22.17 0.34
N TRP A 115 0.03 22.07 0.81
CA TRP A 115 -1.07 21.47 0.08
C TRP A 115 -1.69 22.40 -0.97
N ALA A 116 -1.45 22.12 -2.26
CA ALA A 116 -1.89 22.96 -3.37
C ALA A 116 -3.28 22.60 -3.96
N PHE A 117 -3.86 21.45 -3.62
CA PHE A 117 -4.99 20.87 -4.36
C PHE A 117 -6.38 21.21 -3.79
N GLY A 118 -6.46 22.17 -2.86
CA GLY A 118 -7.70 22.65 -2.26
C GLY A 118 -8.33 21.70 -1.24
N ARG A 119 -9.40 22.15 -0.58
CA ARG A 119 -10.01 21.46 0.56
C ARG A 119 -10.61 20.09 0.21
N ALA A 120 -11.24 19.94 -0.96
CA ALA A 120 -11.89 18.68 -1.33
C ALA A 120 -10.89 17.52 -1.43
N LEU A 121 -9.78 17.72 -2.14
CA LEU A 121 -8.74 16.72 -2.28
C LEU A 121 -7.96 16.47 -0.98
N CYS A 122 -7.89 17.46 -0.09
CA CYS A 122 -7.29 17.30 1.23
C CYS A 122 -7.98 16.21 2.06
N HIS A 123 -9.31 16.09 1.98
CA HIS A 123 -10.03 15.00 2.66
C HIS A 123 -10.08 13.72 1.82
N LEU A 124 -10.18 13.86 0.49
CA LEU A 124 -10.36 12.71 -0.42
C LEU A 124 -9.10 11.86 -0.56
N VAL A 125 -7.91 12.47 -0.62
CA VAL A 125 -6.66 11.71 -0.84
C VAL A 125 -6.34 10.79 0.34
N PRO A 126 -6.34 11.25 1.61
CA PRO A 126 -6.15 10.35 2.76
C PRO A 126 -7.22 9.27 2.84
N LEU A 127 -8.49 9.62 2.54
CA LEU A 127 -9.59 8.66 2.50
C LEU A 127 -9.34 7.56 1.46
N LEU A 128 -9.03 7.94 0.22
CA LEU A 128 -8.78 6.99 -0.87
C LEU A 128 -7.53 6.16 -0.61
N GLN A 129 -6.47 6.75 -0.04
CA GLN A 129 -5.25 6.04 0.31
C GLN A 129 -5.54 4.96 1.37
N CYS A 130 -6.26 5.29 2.43
CA CYS A 130 -6.63 4.31 3.46
C CYS A 130 -7.65 3.27 2.93
N ALA A 131 -8.64 3.70 2.14
CA ALA A 131 -9.65 2.80 1.57
C ALA A 131 -9.03 1.80 0.59
N THR A 132 -8.09 2.23 -0.24
CA THR A 132 -7.41 1.31 -1.19
C THR A 132 -6.56 0.28 -0.47
N VAL A 133 -5.94 0.61 0.67
CA VAL A 133 -5.26 -0.36 1.55
C VAL A 133 -6.20 -1.44 2.04
N PHE A 134 -7.35 -1.04 2.63
CA PHE A 134 -8.35 -2.00 3.10
C PHE A 134 -8.94 -2.81 1.95
N ALA A 135 -9.18 -2.19 0.79
CA ALA A 135 -9.69 -2.87 -0.39
C ALA A 135 -8.71 -3.94 -0.86
N SER A 136 -7.40 -3.68 -0.81
CA SER A 136 -6.36 -4.65 -1.15
C SER A 136 -6.32 -5.82 -0.16
N VAL A 137 -6.35 -5.54 1.16
CA VAL A 137 -6.42 -6.55 2.23
C VAL A 137 -7.64 -7.45 2.06
N LEU A 138 -8.81 -6.87 1.89
CA LEU A 138 -10.07 -7.60 1.73
C LEU A 138 -10.13 -8.37 0.40
N SER A 139 -9.55 -7.83 -0.68
CA SER A 139 -9.43 -8.53 -1.96
C SER A 139 -8.51 -9.74 -1.86
N LEU A 140 -7.35 -9.62 -1.21
CA LEU A 140 -6.43 -10.74 -0.95
C LEU A 140 -7.12 -11.83 -0.11
N THR A 141 -7.88 -11.42 0.90
CA THR A 141 -8.71 -12.33 1.70
C THR A 141 -9.79 -13.01 0.85
N ALA A 142 -10.49 -12.28 -0.01
CA ALA A 142 -11.50 -12.84 -0.92
C ALA A 142 -10.88 -13.86 -1.89
N ILE A 143 -9.68 -13.57 -2.42
CA ILE A 143 -8.95 -14.52 -3.26
C ILE A 143 -8.60 -15.78 -2.46
N ALA A 144 -8.10 -15.65 -1.24
CA ALA A 144 -7.77 -16.78 -0.37
C ALA A 144 -9.00 -17.64 -0.07
N VAL A 145 -10.13 -17.02 0.30
CA VAL A 145 -11.41 -17.71 0.55
C VAL A 145 -11.92 -18.42 -0.72
N ASP A 146 -11.90 -17.77 -1.88
CA ASP A 146 -12.27 -18.41 -3.16
C ASP A 146 -11.40 -19.66 -3.41
N ARG A 147 -10.08 -19.55 -3.18
CA ARG A 147 -9.17 -20.69 -3.30
C ARG A 147 -9.51 -21.80 -2.32
N TYR A 148 -9.79 -21.48 -1.05
CA TYR A 148 -10.25 -22.44 -0.06
C TYR A 148 -11.53 -23.17 -0.52
N VAL A 149 -12.56 -22.43 -0.93
CA VAL A 149 -13.86 -23.01 -1.33
C VAL A 149 -13.69 -23.96 -2.52
N VAL A 150 -12.92 -23.59 -3.53
CA VAL A 150 -12.68 -24.44 -4.71
C VAL A 150 -11.91 -25.71 -4.33
N VAL A 151 -11.16 -25.72 -3.22
CA VAL A 151 -10.39 -26.89 -2.74
C VAL A 151 -11.25 -27.78 -1.86
N ALA A 152 -11.86 -27.19 -0.84
CA ALA A 152 -12.59 -27.90 0.19
C ALA A 152 -13.93 -28.44 -0.34
N HIS A 153 -14.54 -27.75 -1.31
CA HIS A 153 -15.86 -28.08 -1.84
C HIS A 153 -15.88 -28.11 -3.37
N PRO A 154 -15.27 -29.13 -4.01
CA PRO A 154 -15.16 -29.22 -5.47
C PRO A 154 -16.50 -29.34 -6.21
N VAL A 155 -17.57 -29.78 -5.52
CA VAL A 155 -18.91 -29.99 -6.10
C VAL A 155 -19.81 -28.75 -5.96
N ARG A 156 -19.40 -27.74 -5.16
CA ARG A 156 -20.22 -26.54 -4.94
C ARG A 156 -20.20 -25.64 -6.18
N LYS A 157 -21.36 -25.06 -6.53
CA LYS A 157 -21.44 -24.08 -7.63
C LYS A 157 -20.45 -22.93 -7.37
N ARG A 158 -19.69 -22.58 -8.41
CA ARG A 158 -18.80 -21.41 -8.38
C ARG A 158 -19.62 -20.14 -8.21
N ILE A 159 -19.03 -19.15 -7.55
CA ILE A 159 -19.63 -17.83 -7.44
C ILE A 159 -19.87 -17.26 -8.85
N SER A 160 -21.05 -16.69 -9.06
CA SER A 160 -21.41 -16.05 -10.33
C SER A 160 -20.70 -14.70 -10.47
N ALA A 161 -20.65 -14.15 -11.69
CA ALA A 161 -20.12 -12.80 -11.91
C ALA A 161 -20.85 -11.73 -11.09
N CYS A 162 -22.18 -11.86 -10.95
CA CYS A 162 -22.98 -10.99 -10.09
C CYS A 162 -22.58 -11.12 -8.61
N GLY A 163 -22.33 -12.35 -8.14
CA GLY A 163 -21.80 -12.59 -6.79
C GLY A 163 -20.43 -11.96 -6.58
N CYS A 164 -19.50 -12.07 -7.54
CA CYS A 164 -18.21 -11.38 -7.47
C CYS A 164 -18.38 -9.85 -7.40
N GLY A 165 -19.28 -9.30 -8.21
CA GLY A 165 -19.61 -7.86 -8.18
C GLY A 165 -20.16 -7.41 -6.82
N ALA A 166 -21.07 -8.19 -6.22
CA ALA A 166 -21.61 -7.90 -4.90
C ALA A 166 -20.52 -7.97 -3.80
N VAL A 167 -19.62 -8.97 -3.85
CA VAL A 167 -18.48 -9.05 -2.93
C VAL A 167 -17.56 -7.85 -3.09
N THR A 168 -17.22 -7.46 -4.32
CA THR A 168 -16.39 -6.29 -4.59
C THR A 168 -17.04 -4.99 -4.10
N LEU A 169 -18.35 -4.82 -4.32
CA LEU A 169 -19.08 -3.67 -3.77
C LEU A 169 -18.99 -3.65 -2.24
N GLY A 170 -19.20 -4.79 -1.59
CA GLY A 170 -19.03 -4.93 -0.14
C GLY A 170 -17.62 -4.60 0.35
N ILE A 171 -16.60 -5.03 -0.39
CA ILE A 171 -15.19 -4.71 -0.12
C ILE A 171 -14.99 -3.19 -0.11
N TRP A 172 -15.43 -2.48 -1.14
CA TRP A 172 -15.25 -1.03 -1.24
C TRP A 172 -16.05 -0.27 -0.18
N LEU A 173 -17.31 -0.65 0.07
CA LEU A 173 -18.13 -0.03 1.12
C LEU A 173 -17.50 -0.21 2.50
N LEU A 174 -17.07 -1.42 2.84
CA LEU A 174 -16.41 -1.68 4.13
C LEU A 174 -15.09 -0.92 4.22
N SER A 175 -14.31 -0.87 3.14
CA SER A 175 -13.03 -0.15 3.10
C SER A 175 -13.20 1.35 3.33
N LEU A 176 -14.22 1.97 2.72
CA LEU A 176 -14.54 3.38 2.91
C LEU A 176 -15.00 3.67 4.34
N VAL A 177 -15.81 2.79 4.94
CA VAL A 177 -16.23 2.92 6.34
C VAL A 177 -15.03 2.85 7.29
N LEU A 178 -14.13 1.88 7.07
CA LEU A 178 -12.93 1.74 7.90
C LEU A 178 -11.92 2.89 7.70
N ALA A 179 -11.89 3.49 6.50
CA ALA A 179 -11.04 4.62 6.16
C ALA A 179 -11.62 6.00 6.52
N ALA A 180 -12.89 6.07 6.92
CA ALA A 180 -13.56 7.33 7.25
C ALA A 180 -12.95 8.08 8.45
N PRO A 181 -12.54 7.43 9.56
CA PRO A 181 -12.09 8.16 10.75
C PRO A 181 -10.89 9.09 10.51
N PRO A 182 -9.77 8.66 9.88
CA PRO A 182 -8.65 9.55 9.56
C PRO A 182 -9.06 10.75 8.68
N SER A 183 -9.89 10.51 7.66
CA SER A 183 -10.38 11.55 6.76
C SER A 183 -11.28 12.57 7.48
N PHE A 184 -12.10 12.11 8.44
CA PHE A 184 -12.95 12.97 9.26
C PHE A 184 -12.14 13.88 10.19
N TYR A 185 -11.03 13.36 10.74
CA TYR A 185 -10.13 14.14 11.59
C TYR A 185 -9.09 14.95 10.79
N THR A 186 -9.00 14.77 9.47
CA THR A 186 -8.16 15.62 8.61
C THR A 186 -8.70 17.06 8.61
N ARG A 187 -7.83 18.06 8.72
CA ARG A 187 -8.19 19.48 8.59
C ARG A 187 -7.39 20.16 7.49
N TYR A 188 -8.07 21.04 6.77
CA TYR A 188 -7.47 21.99 5.83
C TYR A 188 -7.24 23.32 6.54
N LEU A 189 -5.97 23.67 6.75
CA LEU A 189 -5.54 24.92 7.39
C LEU A 189 -4.78 25.77 6.36
N ASP A 190 -5.29 26.98 6.11
CA ASP A 190 -4.69 27.95 5.19
C ASP A 190 -4.08 29.09 6.00
N TRP A 191 -2.76 29.19 6.00
CA TRP A 191 -2.01 30.22 6.75
C TRP A 191 -1.70 31.46 5.92
N ARG A 192 -2.05 31.46 4.62
CA ARG A 192 -1.82 32.62 3.73
C ARG A 192 -2.43 33.92 4.26
N PRO A 193 -3.63 33.94 4.87
CA PRO A 193 -4.20 35.14 5.47
C PRO A 193 -3.37 35.72 6.63
N ASN A 194 -2.56 34.88 7.30
CA ASN A 194 -1.69 35.26 8.41
C ASN A 194 -0.28 35.68 7.95
N GLY A 195 -0.07 35.83 6.64
CA GLY A 195 1.21 36.23 6.05
C GLY A 195 2.22 35.09 5.85
N ILE A 196 1.83 33.83 6.09
CA ILE A 196 2.67 32.64 5.89
C ILE A 196 2.16 31.89 4.66
N ASP A 197 2.97 31.77 3.61
CA ASP A 197 2.60 31.04 2.38
C ASP A 197 2.68 29.52 2.56
N LEU A 198 1.80 28.97 3.41
CA LEU A 198 1.74 27.56 3.77
C LEU A 198 0.28 27.09 3.91
N VAL A 199 -0.03 25.96 3.29
CA VAL A 199 -1.30 25.25 3.48
C VAL A 199 -1.02 23.86 4.03
N VAL A 200 -1.64 23.51 5.15
CA VAL A 200 -1.45 22.22 5.83
C VAL A 200 -2.71 21.37 5.69
N CYS A 201 -2.50 20.09 5.37
CA CYS A 201 -3.54 19.08 5.26
C CYS A 201 -3.15 17.87 6.10
N GLU A 202 -3.55 17.86 7.38
CA GLU A 202 -3.10 16.87 8.37
C GLU A 202 -4.23 16.44 9.32
N GLU A 203 -4.00 15.34 10.04
CA GLU A 203 -4.97 14.72 10.96
C GLU A 203 -4.90 15.35 12.35
N PHE A 204 -6.00 15.98 12.79
CA PHE A 204 -6.12 16.58 14.11
C PHE A 204 -7.10 15.76 14.96
N TRP A 205 -6.57 14.78 15.68
CA TRP A 205 -7.35 13.93 16.59
C TRP A 205 -7.58 14.63 17.94
N PRO A 206 -8.81 14.64 18.49
CA PRO A 206 -9.13 15.33 19.74
C PRO A 206 -8.48 14.69 20.99
N LYS A 207 -8.35 15.51 22.05
CA LYS A 207 -7.60 15.31 23.30
C LYS A 207 -7.45 13.86 23.78
N SER A 208 -6.18 13.51 24.06
CA SER A 208 -5.61 12.34 24.76
C SER A 208 -4.95 11.23 23.92
N GLY A 209 -4.75 11.38 22.60
CA GLY A 209 -3.94 10.49 21.73
C GLY A 209 -4.38 9.02 21.63
N SER A 210 -5.23 8.56 22.55
CA SER A 210 -5.59 7.18 22.79
C SER A 210 -6.49 6.63 21.69
N LEU A 211 -7.32 7.49 21.08
CA LEU A 211 -8.19 7.10 19.97
C LEU A 211 -7.38 6.92 18.67
N ARG A 212 -6.43 7.81 18.39
CA ARG A 212 -5.50 7.70 17.24
C ARG A 212 -4.66 6.44 17.39
N LEU A 213 -4.06 6.22 18.57
CA LEU A 213 -3.31 5.01 18.90
C LEU A 213 -4.15 3.73 18.76
N LEU A 214 -5.37 3.72 19.31
CA LEU A 214 -6.30 2.58 19.18
C LEU A 214 -6.61 2.28 17.71
N TYR A 215 -6.84 3.31 16.89
CA TYR A 215 -7.08 3.16 15.47
C TYR A 215 -5.83 2.64 14.72
N SER A 216 -4.65 3.19 14.98
CA SER A 216 -3.37 2.71 14.43
C SER A 216 -3.13 1.23 14.78
N CYS A 217 -3.40 0.83 16.02
CA CYS A 217 -3.32 -0.56 16.46
C CYS A 217 -4.35 -1.44 15.74
N PHE A 218 -5.59 -0.96 15.61
CA PHE A 218 -6.64 -1.67 14.89
C PHE A 218 -6.27 -1.88 13.42
N ILE A 219 -5.77 -0.85 12.74
CA ILE A 219 -5.28 -0.97 11.35
C ILE A 219 -4.19 -2.02 11.26
N LEU A 220 -3.17 -1.93 12.12
CA LEU A 220 -2.05 -2.85 12.12
C LEU A 220 -2.52 -4.30 12.37
N VAL A 221 -3.42 -4.52 13.33
CA VAL A 221 -3.92 -5.88 13.59
C VAL A 221 -4.82 -6.36 12.44
N ALA A 222 -5.76 -5.54 11.98
CA ALA A 222 -6.72 -5.92 10.94
C ALA A 222 -6.03 -6.18 9.59
N SER A 223 -5.11 -5.32 9.18
CA SER A 223 -4.41 -5.43 7.89
C SER A 223 -3.44 -6.60 7.82
N TYR A 224 -2.99 -7.14 8.96
CA TYR A 224 -2.06 -8.28 9.01
C TYR A 224 -2.76 -9.58 9.39
N MET A 225 -3.56 -9.59 10.46
CA MET A 225 -4.17 -10.81 10.96
C MET A 225 -5.23 -11.36 10.01
N ILE A 226 -6.05 -10.50 9.40
CA ILE A 226 -7.12 -10.96 8.49
C ILE A 226 -6.53 -11.68 7.27
N PRO A 227 -5.58 -11.10 6.50
CA PRO A 227 -4.95 -11.81 5.39
C PRO A 227 -4.18 -13.04 5.84
N LEU A 228 -3.37 -12.95 6.89
CA LEU A 228 -2.54 -14.07 7.34
C LEU A 228 -3.38 -15.27 7.78
N LEU A 229 -4.47 -15.04 8.52
CA LEU A 229 -5.39 -16.11 8.92
C LEU A 229 -6.08 -16.71 7.70
N SER A 230 -6.57 -15.88 6.76
CA SER A 230 -7.24 -16.36 5.55
C SER A 230 -6.31 -17.23 4.68
N VAL A 231 -5.07 -16.79 4.48
CA VAL A 231 -4.04 -17.55 3.76
C VAL A 231 -3.70 -18.83 4.52
N SER A 232 -3.50 -18.76 5.84
CA SER A 232 -3.14 -19.93 6.65
C SER A 232 -4.21 -21.01 6.60
N VAL A 233 -5.49 -20.64 6.79
CA VAL A 233 -6.63 -21.58 6.69
C VAL A 233 -6.69 -22.19 5.29
N SER A 234 -6.53 -21.37 4.25
CA SER A 234 -6.52 -21.83 2.86
C SER A 234 -5.37 -22.79 2.58
N TYR A 235 -4.17 -22.52 3.10
CA TYR A 235 -3.00 -23.39 2.95
C TYR A 235 -3.20 -24.74 3.62
N CYS A 236 -3.67 -24.71 4.87
CA CYS A 236 -3.93 -25.90 5.67
C CYS A 236 -4.97 -26.78 4.97
N ALA A 237 -6.07 -26.20 4.50
CA ALA A 237 -7.12 -26.91 3.77
C ALA A 237 -6.59 -27.57 2.48
N ILE A 238 -5.74 -26.87 1.73
CA ILE A 238 -5.08 -27.43 0.53
C ILE A 238 -4.19 -28.60 0.89
N THR A 239 -3.33 -28.42 1.89
CA THR A 239 -2.37 -29.46 2.28
C THR A 239 -3.10 -30.70 2.78
N LEU A 240 -4.18 -30.53 3.55
CA LEU A 240 -5.02 -31.63 4.04
C LEU A 240 -5.81 -32.29 2.89
N SER A 241 -6.39 -31.52 1.98
CA SER A 241 -7.10 -32.04 0.81
C SER A 241 -6.15 -32.87 -0.07
N LEU A 242 -4.94 -32.37 -0.35
CA LEU A 242 -3.94 -33.09 -1.13
C LEU A 242 -3.49 -34.39 -0.45
N LYS A 243 -3.33 -34.39 0.89
CA LYS A 243 -3.05 -35.61 1.65
C LYS A 243 -4.19 -36.62 1.55
N ARG A 244 -5.46 -36.18 1.64
CA ARG A 244 -6.64 -37.06 1.55
C ARG A 244 -6.90 -37.61 0.15
N TYR A 245 -6.57 -36.86 -0.90
CA TYR A 245 -6.70 -37.31 -2.30
C TYR A 245 -5.53 -38.17 -2.79
N THR A 246 -4.49 -38.35 -1.97
CA THR A 246 -3.44 -39.34 -2.24
C THR A 246 -4.01 -40.71 -1.87
N MET A 247 -4.82 -41.28 -2.77
CA MET A 247 -5.25 -42.67 -2.69
C MET A 247 -4.00 -43.58 -2.61
N PRO A 248 -4.05 -44.74 -1.95
CA PRO A 248 -2.95 -45.70 -2.01
C PRO A 248 -2.75 -46.16 -3.46
N GLY A 249 -1.71 -45.65 -4.12
CA GLY A 249 -1.41 -45.89 -5.53
C GLY A 249 -0.58 -44.77 -6.14
N GLU A 250 0.17 -45.04 -7.21
CA GLU A 250 1.00 -44.02 -7.85
C GLU A 250 0.12 -42.95 -8.52
N PRO A 251 0.25 -41.66 -8.18
CA PRO A 251 -0.63 -40.64 -8.72
C PRO A 251 -0.37 -40.46 -10.23
N SER A 252 -1.46 -40.43 -11.01
CA SER A 252 -1.40 -40.21 -12.46
C SER A 252 -0.63 -38.92 -12.79
N HIS A 253 0.08 -38.91 -13.93
CA HIS A 253 0.85 -37.75 -14.41
C HIS A 253 0.00 -36.46 -14.44
N SER A 254 -1.26 -36.55 -14.87
CA SER A 254 -2.21 -35.43 -14.87
C SER A 254 -2.53 -34.90 -13.47
N GLN A 255 -2.57 -35.78 -12.47
CA GLN A 255 -2.85 -35.47 -11.08
C GLN A 255 -1.64 -34.79 -10.41
N LYS A 256 -0.41 -35.27 -10.70
CA LYS A 256 0.85 -34.61 -10.30
C LYS A 256 0.93 -33.18 -10.86
N ILE A 257 0.61 -32.98 -12.14
CA ILE A 257 0.60 -31.63 -12.78
C ILE A 257 -0.45 -30.71 -12.14
N TRP A 258 -1.67 -31.21 -11.93
CA TRP A 258 -2.76 -30.44 -11.32
C TRP A 258 -2.40 -29.98 -9.90
N CYS A 259 -1.84 -30.87 -9.08
CA CYS A 259 -1.37 -30.56 -7.73
C CYS A 259 -0.27 -29.48 -7.74
N ARG A 260 0.72 -29.61 -8.65
CA ARG A 260 1.81 -28.63 -8.80
C ARG A 260 1.30 -27.25 -9.20
N ARG A 261 0.35 -27.16 -10.14
CA ARG A 261 -0.26 -25.88 -10.55
C ARG A 261 -1.01 -25.21 -9.40
N ARG A 262 -1.73 -26.01 -8.60
CA ARG A 262 -2.51 -25.50 -7.46
C ARG A 262 -1.60 -24.99 -6.33
N LYS A 263 -0.54 -25.75 -5.99
CA LYS A 263 0.50 -25.31 -5.06
C LYS A 263 1.16 -24.02 -5.53
N ARG A 264 1.56 -23.92 -6.80
CA ARG A 264 2.16 -22.70 -7.37
C ARG A 264 1.23 -21.49 -7.24
N THR A 265 -0.04 -21.65 -7.61
CA THR A 265 -1.05 -20.58 -7.49
C THR A 265 -1.18 -20.09 -6.05
N PHE A 266 -1.15 -21.01 -5.10
CA PHE A 266 -1.23 -20.69 -3.69
C PHE A 266 0.07 -20.04 -3.16
N SER A 267 1.23 -20.54 -3.54
CA SER A 267 2.52 -19.93 -3.20
C SER A 267 2.61 -18.49 -3.71
N LEU A 268 2.03 -18.19 -4.87
CA LEU A 268 1.95 -16.82 -5.39
C LEU A 268 0.99 -15.94 -4.56
N LEU A 269 -0.11 -16.50 -4.05
CA LEU A 269 -1.00 -15.79 -3.13
C LEU A 269 -0.34 -15.50 -1.77
N VAL A 270 0.41 -16.47 -1.23
CA VAL A 270 1.24 -16.25 -0.03
C VAL A 270 2.26 -15.16 -0.31
N ALA A 271 2.96 -15.22 -1.45
CA ALA A 271 3.93 -14.22 -1.84
C ALA A 271 3.32 -12.81 -1.95
N SER A 272 2.11 -12.67 -2.54
CA SER A 272 1.44 -11.36 -2.61
C SER A 272 1.05 -10.83 -1.23
N VAL A 273 0.55 -11.70 -0.32
CA VAL A 273 0.19 -11.28 1.04
C VAL A 273 1.41 -10.90 1.85
N LEU A 274 2.51 -11.66 1.76
CA LEU A 274 3.76 -11.34 2.43
C LEU A 274 4.40 -10.07 1.86
N ALA A 275 4.42 -9.89 0.54
CA ALA A 275 4.93 -8.68 -0.09
C ALA A 275 4.15 -7.45 0.39
N PHE A 276 2.82 -7.51 0.40
CA PHE A 276 1.99 -6.45 0.95
C PHE A 276 2.31 -6.18 2.43
N ALA A 277 2.29 -7.21 3.29
CA ALA A 277 2.56 -7.07 4.72
C ALA A 277 3.95 -6.46 5.01
N LEU A 278 4.99 -6.92 4.32
CA LEU A 278 6.36 -6.46 4.53
C LEU A 278 6.57 -5.03 4.02
N CYS A 279 5.93 -4.65 2.90
CA CYS A 279 6.02 -3.29 2.37
C CYS A 279 5.32 -2.26 3.26
N TRP A 280 4.17 -2.61 3.82
CA TRP A 280 3.39 -1.69 4.65
C TRP A 280 3.91 -1.60 6.09
N LEU A 281 4.68 -2.59 6.56
CA LEU A 281 5.10 -2.68 7.96
C LEU A 281 5.95 -1.49 8.41
N PRO A 282 6.96 -1.02 7.65
CA PRO A 282 7.78 0.12 8.07
C PRO A 282 6.96 1.38 8.29
N LEU A 283 5.97 1.64 7.42
CA LEU A 283 5.11 2.82 7.52
C LEU A 283 4.19 2.72 8.74
N GLN A 284 3.56 1.56 8.97
CA GLN A 284 2.67 1.39 10.10
C GLN A 284 3.43 1.44 11.44
N VAL A 285 4.63 0.86 11.51
CA VAL A 285 5.48 0.93 12.69
C VAL A 285 5.94 2.36 12.94
N LEU A 286 6.33 3.10 11.89
CA LEU A 286 6.72 4.50 12.04
C LEU A 286 5.57 5.37 12.54
N ASN A 287 4.37 5.22 11.97
CA ASN A 287 3.18 5.95 12.43
C ASN A 287 2.84 5.60 13.89
N LEU A 288 2.96 4.33 14.27
CA LEU A 288 2.74 3.90 15.65
C LEU A 288 3.78 4.49 16.62
N LEU A 289 5.06 4.54 16.22
CA LEU A 289 6.12 5.16 17.01
C LEU A 289 5.88 6.66 17.19
N LEU A 290 5.44 7.35 16.14
CA LEU A 290 5.05 8.76 16.20
C LEU A 290 3.86 8.99 17.14
N ASP A 291 2.91 8.07 17.18
CA ASP A 291 1.76 8.15 18.08
C ASP A 291 2.15 7.88 19.56
N LEU A 292 3.21 7.10 19.81
CA LEU A 292 3.69 6.72 21.15
C LEU A 292 4.72 7.70 21.73
N ASP A 293 5.46 8.42 20.89
CA ASP A 293 6.52 9.37 21.28
C ASP A 293 6.26 10.77 20.69
N PRO A 294 5.25 11.50 21.21
CA PRO A 294 4.91 12.84 20.72
C PRO A 294 6.02 13.89 20.95
N ASP A 295 6.95 13.62 21.87
CA ASP A 295 8.08 14.51 22.21
C ASP A 295 9.30 14.29 21.29
N PHE A 296 9.23 13.38 20.32
CA PHE A 296 10.31 13.03 19.38
C PHE A 296 11.65 12.71 20.07
N GLN A 297 11.60 12.06 21.23
CA GLN A 297 12.78 11.70 22.01
C GLN A 297 13.56 10.53 21.39
N ILE A 298 12.87 9.66 20.65
CA ILE A 298 13.43 8.43 20.04
C ILE A 298 13.93 8.71 18.62
N ILE A 299 13.18 9.47 17.83
CA ILE A 299 13.52 9.82 16.44
C ILE A 299 13.66 11.33 16.36
N GLY A 300 14.90 11.81 16.22
CA GLY A 300 15.16 13.25 16.12
C GLY A 300 14.34 13.91 15.00
N LYS A 301 13.74 15.06 15.32
CA LYS A 301 12.86 15.86 14.43
C LYS A 301 13.44 16.11 13.03
N ARG A 302 14.77 16.12 12.91
CA ARG A 302 15.51 16.26 11.64
C ARG A 302 15.29 15.12 10.64
N TYR A 303 15.11 13.87 11.10
CA TYR A 303 15.08 12.69 10.23
C TYR A 303 13.67 12.19 9.94
N ILE A 304 12.66 12.67 10.67
CA ILE A 304 11.31 12.10 10.63
C ILE A 304 10.67 12.21 9.25
N ASN A 305 10.81 13.35 8.58
CA ASN A 305 10.24 13.58 7.24
C ASN A 305 10.86 12.63 6.20
N ILE A 306 12.17 12.40 6.28
CA ILE A 306 12.86 11.47 5.39
C ILE A 306 12.44 10.04 5.67
N LEU A 307 12.41 9.63 6.95
CA LEU A 307 11.95 8.30 7.34
C LEU A 307 10.52 8.06 6.85
N GLN A 308 9.63 9.04 6.99
CA GLN A 308 8.26 8.95 6.52
C GLN A 308 8.18 8.80 5.00
N VAL A 309 8.93 9.59 4.24
CA VAL A 309 8.96 9.49 2.78
C VAL A 309 9.57 8.16 2.32
N CYS A 310 10.61 7.67 2.99
CA CYS A 310 11.21 6.36 2.74
C CYS A 310 10.21 5.22 3.01
N CYS A 311 9.59 5.21 4.19
CA CYS A 311 8.59 4.20 4.57
C CYS A 311 7.36 4.26 3.66
N HIS A 312 6.92 5.46 3.29
CA HIS A 312 5.83 5.64 2.34
C HIS A 312 6.18 5.08 0.96
N LEU A 313 7.40 5.35 0.45
CA LEU A 313 7.86 4.80 -0.82
C LEU A 313 7.88 3.25 -0.81
N VAL A 314 8.34 2.65 0.30
CA VAL A 314 8.34 1.18 0.49
C VAL A 314 6.91 0.62 0.58
N ALA A 315 5.98 1.33 1.23
CA ALA A 315 4.57 0.93 1.27
C ALA A 315 3.94 0.96 -0.12
N MET A 316 4.17 2.04 -0.87
CA MET A 316 3.62 2.22 -2.22
C MET A 316 4.22 1.23 -3.23
N SER A 317 5.44 0.72 -3.01
CA SER A 317 6.06 -0.26 -3.91
C SER A 317 5.32 -1.61 -3.92
N SER A 318 4.47 -1.87 -2.92
CA SER A 318 3.60 -3.06 -2.88
C SER A 318 2.76 -3.22 -4.16
N ALA A 319 2.27 -2.11 -4.72
CA ALA A 319 1.50 -2.08 -5.97
C ALA A 319 2.31 -2.54 -7.19
N CYS A 320 3.65 -2.41 -7.16
CA CYS A 320 4.51 -2.87 -8.24
C CYS A 320 4.61 -4.39 -8.27
N TYR A 321 4.58 -5.08 -7.13
CA TYR A 321 4.83 -6.52 -7.08
C TYR A 321 3.65 -7.35 -7.59
N ASN A 322 2.41 -6.87 -7.38
CA ASN A 322 1.18 -7.58 -7.74
C ASN A 322 1.16 -8.03 -9.22
N PRO A 323 1.39 -7.14 -10.21
CA PRO A 323 1.52 -7.52 -11.61
C PRO A 323 2.55 -8.62 -11.87
N PHE A 324 3.76 -8.52 -11.31
CA PHE A 324 4.80 -9.51 -11.56
C PHE A 324 4.45 -10.89 -10.97
N ILE A 325 3.88 -10.90 -9.76
CA ILE A 325 3.43 -12.11 -9.08
C ILE A 325 2.35 -12.82 -9.92
N TYR A 326 1.29 -12.11 -10.33
CA TYR A 326 0.19 -12.71 -11.09
C TYR A 326 0.53 -12.94 -12.57
N ALA A 327 1.38 -12.11 -13.19
CA ALA A 327 1.92 -12.37 -14.53
C ALA A 327 2.69 -13.69 -14.58
N SER A 328 3.45 -14.02 -13.52
CA SER A 328 4.18 -15.28 -13.42
C SER A 328 3.26 -16.53 -13.32
N LEU A 329 1.97 -16.34 -13.03
CA LEU A 329 0.95 -17.40 -13.00
C LEU A 329 0.49 -17.81 -14.40
N HIS A 330 0.48 -16.87 -15.35
CA HIS A 330 -0.06 -17.09 -16.68
C HIS A 330 1.04 -17.49 -17.67
N SER A 331 0.98 -18.73 -18.17
CA SER A 331 1.94 -19.25 -19.14
C SER A 331 2.03 -18.44 -20.43
N LYS A 332 0.93 -17.80 -20.85
CA LYS A 332 0.86 -16.89 -22.01
C LYS A 332 1.56 -15.55 -21.76
N VAL A 333 1.47 -15.03 -20.54
CA VAL A 333 2.17 -13.80 -20.15
C VAL A 333 3.67 -14.08 -20.09
N ARG A 334 4.08 -15.25 -19.58
CA ARG A 334 5.47 -15.72 -19.66
C ARG A 334 5.97 -15.88 -21.10
N SER A 335 5.15 -16.34 -22.05
CA SER A 335 5.59 -16.45 -23.47
C SER A 335 5.70 -15.08 -24.13
N HIS A 336 4.78 -14.15 -23.87
CA HIS A 336 4.87 -12.78 -24.38
C HIS A 336 6.03 -12.01 -23.74
N LEU A 337 6.22 -12.06 -22.42
CA LEU A 337 7.38 -11.46 -21.74
C LEU A 337 8.70 -12.08 -22.22
N ARG A 338 8.75 -13.39 -22.47
CA ARG A 338 9.95 -14.03 -23.03
C ARG A 338 10.19 -13.65 -24.49
N GLY A 339 9.13 -13.41 -25.28
CA GLY A 339 9.24 -12.88 -26.63
C GLY A 339 9.80 -11.44 -26.69
N TYR A 340 9.45 -10.59 -25.72
CA TYR A 340 9.98 -9.22 -25.61
C TYR A 340 11.36 -9.13 -24.94
N LEU A 341 11.65 -9.97 -23.94
CA LEU A 341 12.91 -9.94 -23.17
C LEU A 341 14.00 -10.87 -23.76
N CYS A 342 13.64 -11.81 -24.62
CA CYS A 342 14.58 -12.72 -25.30
C CYS A 342 14.13 -12.93 -26.76
N PRO A 343 14.50 -12.03 -27.69
CA PRO A 343 14.23 -12.19 -29.11
C PRO A 343 14.89 -13.43 -29.75
N CYS A 344 15.82 -14.09 -29.04
CA CYS A 344 16.75 -15.04 -29.64
C CYS A 344 16.23 -16.49 -29.78
N ASP A 345 15.07 -16.85 -29.23
CA ASP A 345 14.60 -18.26 -29.28
C ASP A 345 13.76 -18.58 -30.53
N HIS A 346 13.44 -17.57 -31.37
CA HIS A 346 12.62 -17.77 -32.57
C HIS A 346 13.42 -18.22 -33.81
N ARG A 347 14.76 -18.15 -33.79
CA ARG A 347 15.61 -18.52 -34.94
C ARG A 347 16.04 -19.99 -34.98
N HIS A 348 15.88 -20.77 -33.91
CA HIS A 348 16.28 -22.19 -33.93
C HIS A 348 15.18 -23.16 -34.32
N ALA A 349 13.91 -22.73 -34.38
CA ALA A 349 12.81 -23.61 -34.80
C ALA A 349 12.61 -23.67 -36.32
N HIS A 350 13.14 -22.70 -37.09
CA HIS A 350 12.98 -22.69 -38.56
C HIS A 350 14.11 -23.37 -39.34
N THR A 351 15.26 -23.65 -38.71
CA THR A 351 16.41 -24.25 -39.42
C THR A 351 16.39 -25.79 -39.40
N THR A 352 15.58 -26.41 -38.54
CA THR A 352 15.54 -27.88 -38.39
C THR A 352 14.53 -28.56 -39.33
N GLU A 353 13.58 -27.82 -39.93
CA GLU A 353 12.64 -28.38 -40.90
C GLU A 353 13.13 -28.33 -42.36
N THR A 354 14.15 -27.53 -42.68
CA THR A 354 14.69 -27.44 -44.05
C THR A 354 15.89 -28.36 -44.34
N GLY A 355 16.32 -29.17 -43.37
CA GLY A 355 17.50 -30.05 -43.50
C GLY A 355 17.20 -31.53 -43.77
N SER A 356 15.94 -31.97 -43.81
CA SER A 356 15.57 -33.39 -43.95
C SER A 356 15.00 -33.77 -45.32
N THR A 357 15.09 -32.89 -46.32
CA THR A 357 14.67 -33.19 -47.70
C THR A 357 15.65 -32.58 -48.68
N ARG A 358 16.78 -33.27 -48.89
CA ARG A 358 17.47 -33.42 -50.19
C ARG A 358 18.70 -34.30 -50.04
N ASP A 359 18.67 -35.35 -50.86
CA ASP A 359 19.72 -36.25 -51.34
C ASP A 359 20.30 -37.33 -50.39
#